data_AF-A0A7W0MR43-F1
#
_entry.id   AF-A0A7W0MR43-F1
#
_cell.length_a   1.000
_cell.length_b   1.000
_cell.length_c   1.000
_cell.angle_alpha   90.00
_cell.angle_beta   90.00
_cell.angle_gamma   90.00
#
_symmetry.space_group_name_H-M   'P 1'
#
loop_
_entity.id
_entity.type
_entity.pdbx_description
1 polymer ?
#
loop_
_entity_poly.entity_id
_entity_poly.type
_entity_poly.pdbx_seq_one_letter_code
_entity_poly.pdbx_strand_id
1 'polypeptide(L)'
;LALAAASGRPVALMHAQGKPRTMQESPAYDDVLLDVADFLAARVAAAEAAGIPRARLLVDPGIGFGKTPRHNLALIRGLAVLHGLGCAILVGASRKRFIGAIGDAPEPAARGPGSLAVALEALRQGAQVIRTHDAAETRQALALWSALNAPARAAEAGET
;
A
#
# COMPACT_ATOMS: atom_id res chain seq x y z
N LEU A 1 -21.65 -1.98 -3.58
CA LEU A 1 -21.13 -3.29 -4.05
C LEU A 1 -21.79 -3.73 -5.36
N ALA A 2 -23.12 -3.77 -5.47
CA ALA A 2 -23.82 -4.17 -6.70
C ALA A 2 -23.31 -3.46 -7.97
N LEU A 3 -23.17 -2.12 -7.94
CA LEU A 3 -22.60 -1.36 -9.05
C LEU A 3 -21.16 -1.81 -9.42
N ALA A 4 -20.32 -2.03 -8.42
CA ALA A 4 -18.94 -2.47 -8.64
C ALA A 4 -18.88 -3.88 -9.23
N ALA A 5 -19.76 -4.78 -8.79
CA ALA A 5 -19.91 -6.12 -9.37
C ALA A 5 -20.32 -6.05 -10.84
N ALA A 6 -21.40 -5.32 -11.14
CA ALA A 6 -21.92 -5.13 -12.49
C ALA A 6 -20.89 -4.49 -13.44
N SER A 7 -19.96 -3.67 -12.92
CA SER A 7 -18.98 -2.97 -13.75
C SER A 7 -17.94 -3.85 -14.45
N GLY A 8 -17.69 -5.08 -13.97
CA GLY A 8 -16.63 -5.91 -14.52
C GLY A 8 -15.19 -5.43 -14.24
N ARG A 9 -14.98 -4.31 -13.54
CA ARG A 9 -13.66 -3.69 -13.29
C ARG A 9 -12.97 -4.15 -12.00
N PRO A 10 -11.63 -4.03 -11.89
CA PRO A 10 -10.93 -4.21 -10.62
C PRO A 10 -11.43 -3.23 -9.54
N VAL A 11 -11.39 -3.66 -8.27
CA VAL A 11 -11.88 -2.87 -7.13
C VAL A 11 -10.82 -2.86 -6.03
N ALA A 12 -10.41 -1.67 -5.60
CA ALA A 12 -9.55 -1.48 -4.44
C ALA A 12 -10.40 -1.29 -3.18
N LEU A 13 -10.20 -2.15 -2.19
CA LEU A 13 -10.80 -2.09 -0.86
C LEU A 13 -9.78 -1.42 0.08
N MET A 14 -10.10 -0.22 0.55
CA MET A 14 -9.19 0.55 1.40
C MET A 14 -9.72 0.63 2.83
N HIS A 15 -8.85 0.42 3.82
CA HIS A 15 -9.16 0.69 5.21
C HIS A 15 -9.08 2.20 5.53
N ALA A 16 -10.13 2.76 6.12
CA ALA A 16 -10.10 4.06 6.80
C ALA A 16 -10.90 3.98 8.10
N GLN A 17 -10.34 4.49 9.19
CA GLN A 17 -11.06 4.66 10.45
C GLN A 17 -11.65 6.07 10.52
N GLY A 18 -12.89 6.23 10.95
CA GLY A 18 -13.55 7.54 11.09
C GLY A 18 -13.93 8.22 9.77
N LYS A 19 -14.55 9.41 9.87
CA LYS A 19 -14.87 10.25 8.71
C LYS A 19 -13.65 11.10 8.35
N PRO A 20 -13.43 11.49 7.07
CA PRO A 20 -12.25 12.27 6.66
C PRO A 20 -11.96 13.51 7.53
N ARG A 21 -13.01 14.14 8.10
CA ARG A 21 -12.89 15.31 8.97
C ARG A 21 -12.47 14.99 10.40
N THR A 22 -12.82 13.81 10.95
CA THR A 22 -12.61 13.45 12.36
C THR A 22 -11.63 12.30 12.58
N MET A 23 -11.21 11.61 11.51
CA MET A 23 -10.41 10.38 11.60
C MET A 23 -9.06 10.52 12.30
N GLN A 24 -8.52 11.73 12.41
CA GLN A 24 -7.21 11.98 13.04
C GLN A 24 -7.32 12.40 14.51
N GLU A 25 -8.52 12.56 15.07
CA GLU A 25 -8.73 13.14 16.40
C GLU A 25 -8.37 12.15 17.53
N SER A 26 -8.71 10.86 17.38
CA SER A 26 -8.30 9.82 18.34
C SER A 26 -8.38 8.41 17.70
N PRO A 27 -7.46 8.06 16.79
CA PRO A 27 -7.46 6.73 16.19
C PRO A 27 -6.96 5.69 17.21
N ALA A 28 -7.86 4.82 17.65
CA ALA A 28 -7.57 3.70 18.55
C ALA A 28 -7.56 2.38 17.78
N TYR A 29 -6.52 1.59 17.99
CA TYR A 29 -6.32 0.23 17.51
C TYR A 29 -5.69 -0.57 18.64
N ASP A 30 -6.05 -1.84 18.79
CA ASP A 30 -5.39 -2.74 19.74
C ASP A 30 -4.07 -3.22 19.12
N ASP A 31 -4.14 -3.73 17.90
CA ASP A 31 -3.01 -3.91 16.99
C ASP A 31 -3.41 -3.44 15.59
N VAL A 32 -2.91 -2.28 15.17
CA VAL A 32 -3.30 -1.68 13.90
C VAL A 32 -3.04 -2.56 12.69
N LEU A 33 -2.07 -3.47 12.74
CA LEU A 33 -1.80 -4.36 11.61
C LEU A 33 -2.88 -5.43 11.51
N LEU A 34 -3.21 -6.08 12.63
CA LEU A 34 -4.21 -7.14 12.68
C LEU A 34 -5.62 -6.58 12.50
N ASP A 35 -5.95 -5.47 13.16
CA ASP A 35 -7.25 -4.81 13.04
C ASP A 35 -7.54 -4.39 11.58
N VAL A 36 -6.53 -3.88 10.87
CA VAL A 36 -6.64 -3.54 9.44
C VAL A 36 -6.78 -4.79 8.59
N ALA A 37 -6.04 -5.86 8.88
CA ALA A 37 -6.13 -7.12 8.16
C ALA A 37 -7.53 -7.75 8.30
N ASP A 38 -8.09 -7.78 9.51
CA ASP A 38 -9.42 -8.32 9.81
C ASP A 38 -10.52 -7.51 9.11
N PHE A 39 -10.41 -6.18 9.15
CA PHE A 39 -11.32 -5.31 8.42
C PHE A 39 -11.29 -5.62 6.91
N LEU A 40 -10.10 -5.70 6.33
CA LEU A 40 -9.93 -5.95 4.90
C LEU A 40 -10.42 -7.37 4.53
N ALA A 41 -10.17 -8.38 5.36
CA ALA A 41 -10.70 -9.73 5.18
C ALA A 41 -12.24 -9.73 5.13
N ALA A 42 -12.89 -9.02 6.05
CA ALA A 42 -14.35 -8.88 6.05
C ALA A 42 -14.87 -8.12 4.82
N ARG A 43 -14.12 -7.15 4.28
CA ARG A 43 -14.49 -6.46 3.03
C ARG A 43 -14.28 -7.34 1.79
N VAL A 44 -13.22 -8.14 1.76
CA VAL A 44 -12.99 -9.13 0.69
C VAL A 44 -14.14 -10.12 0.65
N ALA A 45 -14.51 -10.72 1.78
CA ALA A 45 -15.62 -11.67 1.86
C ALA A 45 -16.95 -11.04 1.40
N ALA A 46 -17.22 -9.78 1.80
CA ALA A 46 -18.43 -9.07 1.36
C ALA A 46 -18.43 -8.78 -0.16
N ALA A 47 -17.27 -8.48 -0.75
CA ALA A 47 -17.14 -8.26 -2.19
C ALA A 47 -17.33 -9.56 -2.99
N GLU A 48 -16.81 -10.68 -2.50
CA GLU A 48 -17.02 -12.01 -3.10
C GLU A 48 -18.47 -12.45 -3.02
N ALA A 49 -19.12 -12.27 -1.88
CA ALA A 49 -20.56 -12.54 -1.72
C ALA A 49 -21.42 -11.69 -2.66
N ALA A 50 -20.93 -10.51 -3.05
CA ALA A 50 -21.57 -9.65 -4.05
C ALA A 50 -21.22 -10.02 -5.51
N GLY A 51 -20.48 -11.11 -5.75
CA GLY A 51 -20.13 -11.60 -7.07
C GLY A 51 -18.87 -10.98 -7.69
N ILE A 52 -18.01 -10.31 -6.91
CA ILE A 52 -16.72 -9.79 -7.39
C ILE A 52 -15.64 -10.86 -7.14
N PRO A 53 -15.02 -11.44 -8.19
CA PRO A 53 -13.98 -12.45 -8.00
C PRO A 53 -12.77 -11.88 -7.25
N ARG A 54 -12.18 -12.65 -6.33
CA ARG A 54 -10.98 -12.26 -5.56
C ARG A 54 -9.83 -11.75 -6.44
N ALA A 55 -9.61 -12.34 -7.61
CA ALA A 55 -8.58 -11.92 -8.56
C ALA A 55 -8.75 -10.48 -9.09
N ARG A 56 -9.94 -9.88 -8.92
CA ARG A 56 -10.22 -8.48 -9.27
C ARG A 56 -10.14 -7.54 -8.07
N LEU A 57 -9.82 -8.05 -6.88
CA LEU A 57 -9.73 -7.26 -5.67
C LEU A 57 -8.28 -6.86 -5.39
N LEU A 58 -8.12 -5.60 -5.00
CA LEU A 58 -6.91 -5.09 -4.38
C LEU A 58 -7.25 -4.67 -2.95
N VAL A 59 -6.29 -4.78 -2.05
CA VAL A 59 -6.40 -4.30 -0.66
C VAL A 59 -5.42 -3.16 -0.42
N ASP A 60 -5.88 -2.10 0.25
CA ASP A 60 -5.05 -0.95 0.65
C ASP A 60 -5.18 -0.73 2.17
N PRO A 61 -4.08 -0.79 2.94
CA PRO A 61 -4.11 -0.56 4.39
C PRO A 61 -4.49 0.88 4.77
N GLY A 62 -4.56 1.79 3.79
CA GLY A 62 -4.96 3.17 3.97
C GLY A 62 -3.99 3.93 4.87
N ILE A 63 -2.71 3.92 4.51
CA ILE A 63 -1.65 4.68 5.21
C ILE A 63 -2.12 6.13 5.41
N GLY A 64 -2.04 6.69 6.60
CA GLY A 64 -2.43 8.07 6.89
C GLY A 64 -3.94 8.36 6.93
N PHE A 65 -4.81 7.35 6.77
CA PHE A 65 -6.26 7.49 6.97
C PHE A 65 -6.66 6.97 8.35
N GLY A 66 -6.78 7.90 9.29
CA GLY A 66 -7.06 7.64 10.70
C GLY A 66 -5.97 6.85 11.41
N LYS A 67 -4.71 7.31 11.27
CA LYS A 67 -3.52 6.59 11.73
C LYS A 67 -2.41 7.55 12.14
N THR A 68 -1.86 7.34 13.34
CA THR A 68 -0.66 8.06 13.83
C THR A 68 0.58 7.69 13.01
N PRO A 69 1.69 8.46 13.11
CA PRO A 69 2.97 8.05 12.51
C PRO A 69 3.40 6.64 12.93
N ARG A 70 3.24 6.29 14.21
CA ARG A 70 3.55 4.93 14.72
C ARG A 70 2.71 3.86 14.02
N HIS A 71 1.40 4.10 13.86
CA HIS A 71 0.51 3.17 13.16
C HIS A 71 0.90 2.99 11.69
N ASN A 72 1.23 4.09 11.00
CA ASN A 72 1.65 4.03 9.61
C ASN A 72 2.95 3.22 9.44
N LEU A 73 3.93 3.44 10.30
CA LEU A 73 5.18 2.68 10.27
C LEU A 73 4.96 1.19 10.59
N ALA A 74 4.08 0.87 11.55
CA ALA A 74 3.73 -0.51 11.86
C ALA A 74 3.13 -1.24 10.64
N LEU A 75 2.19 -0.60 9.94
CA LEU A 75 1.59 -1.16 8.72
C LEU A 75 2.59 -1.31 7.57
N ILE A 76 3.48 -0.34 7.38
CA ILE A 76 4.51 -0.42 6.33
C ILE A 76 5.45 -1.60 6.63
N ARG A 77 5.91 -1.75 7.88
CA ARG A 77 6.79 -2.87 8.28
C ARG A 77 6.11 -4.23 8.25
N GLY A 78 4.80 -4.28 8.48
CA GLY A 78 4.02 -5.51 8.57
C GLY A 78 3.24 -5.85 7.30
N LEU A 79 3.47 -5.12 6.19
CA LEU A 79 2.61 -5.16 5.02
C LEU A 79 2.43 -6.57 4.43
N ALA A 80 3.46 -7.42 4.55
CA ALA A 80 3.44 -8.79 4.05
C ALA A 80 2.32 -9.66 4.65
N VAL A 81 1.80 -9.34 5.85
CA VAL A 81 0.66 -10.06 6.45
C VAL A 81 -0.58 -10.01 5.54
N LEU A 82 -0.77 -8.92 4.79
CA LEU A 82 -1.94 -8.76 3.93
C LEU A 82 -1.93 -9.69 2.72
N HIS A 83 -0.81 -10.33 2.37
CA HIS A 83 -0.77 -11.36 1.34
C HIS A 83 -1.65 -12.57 1.69
N GLY A 84 -1.87 -12.82 2.99
CA GLY A 84 -2.78 -13.86 3.46
C GLY A 84 -4.23 -13.69 3.00
N LEU A 85 -4.61 -12.49 2.54
CA LEU A 85 -5.96 -12.21 2.00
C LEU A 85 -6.15 -12.72 0.55
N GLY A 86 -5.05 -13.10 -0.13
CA GLY A 86 -5.08 -13.58 -1.51
C GLY A 86 -5.42 -12.50 -2.54
N CYS A 87 -5.22 -11.23 -2.20
CA CYS A 87 -5.46 -10.07 -3.07
C CYS A 87 -4.14 -9.34 -3.37
N ALA A 88 -4.10 -8.59 -4.47
CA ALA A 88 -2.99 -7.67 -4.72
C ALA A 88 -3.01 -6.51 -3.70
N ILE A 89 -1.84 -6.08 -3.25
CA ILE A 89 -1.71 -4.98 -2.29
C ILE A 89 -1.41 -3.68 -3.04
N LEU A 90 -2.22 -2.66 -2.77
CA LEU A 90 -2.01 -1.29 -3.21
C LEU A 90 -1.55 -0.44 -2.03
N VAL A 91 -0.47 0.34 -2.21
CA VAL A 91 0.01 1.27 -1.19
C VAL A 91 0.05 2.70 -1.73
N GLY A 92 -0.72 3.58 -1.10
CA GLY A 92 -0.66 5.02 -1.33
C GLY A 92 -0.11 5.77 -0.12
N ALA A 93 1.20 5.98 -0.04
CA ALA A 93 1.85 6.73 1.04
C ALA A 93 2.48 8.06 0.61
N SER A 94 2.61 8.30 -0.71
CA SER A 94 3.30 9.46 -1.27
C SER A 94 2.82 10.79 -0.68
N ARG A 95 3.80 11.60 -0.26
CA ARG A 95 3.66 12.96 0.31
C ARG A 95 2.78 13.07 1.56
N LYS A 96 2.45 11.95 2.22
CA LYS A 96 1.60 11.97 3.44
C LYS A 96 2.30 12.63 4.62
N ARG A 97 1.49 13.19 5.53
CA ARG A 97 1.94 14.00 6.67
C ARG A 97 3.02 13.33 7.53
N PHE A 98 2.91 12.02 7.79
CA PHE A 98 3.89 11.31 8.63
C PHE A 98 5.31 11.33 8.03
N ILE A 99 5.44 11.37 6.70
CA ILE A 99 6.74 11.51 6.03
C ILE A 99 7.36 12.86 6.36
N GLY A 100 6.57 13.93 6.30
CA GLY A 100 7.03 15.27 6.65
C GLY A 100 7.41 15.40 8.12
N ALA A 101 6.64 14.78 9.01
CA ALA A 101 6.89 14.80 10.46
C ALA A 101 8.16 14.04 10.87
N ILE A 102 8.52 12.96 10.16
CA ILE A 102 9.70 12.14 10.48
C ILE A 102 10.94 12.65 9.73
N GLY A 103 10.79 12.99 8.45
CA GLY A 103 11.88 13.37 7.56
C GLY A 103 12.13 14.87 7.46
N ASP A 104 11.63 15.66 8.42
CA ASP A 104 11.79 17.12 8.50
C ASP A 104 11.43 17.85 7.19
N ALA A 105 10.28 17.49 6.61
CA ALA A 105 9.79 18.02 5.35
C ALA A 105 8.36 18.57 5.53
N PRO A 106 8.21 19.78 6.12
CA PRO A 106 6.91 20.34 6.47
C PRO A 106 6.02 20.50 5.24
N GLU A 107 6.59 20.89 4.10
CA GLU A 107 5.85 21.07 2.85
C GLU A 107 5.63 19.73 2.12
N PRO A 108 4.38 19.41 1.68
CA PRO A 108 4.12 18.19 0.91
C PRO A 108 4.98 18.03 -0.33
N ALA A 109 5.38 19.13 -0.97
CA ALA A 109 6.24 19.12 -2.15
C ALA A 109 7.67 18.64 -1.87
N ALA A 110 8.17 18.84 -0.65
CA ALA A 110 9.51 18.43 -0.26
C ALA A 110 9.60 16.94 0.14
N ARG A 111 8.47 16.22 0.22
CA ARG A 111 8.40 14.84 0.73
C ARG A 111 8.73 13.77 -0.30
N GLY A 112 9.23 14.12 -1.49
CA GLY A 112 9.57 13.19 -2.57
C GLY A 112 10.54 12.08 -2.12
N PRO A 113 11.73 12.43 -1.58
CA PRO A 113 12.71 11.42 -1.13
C PRO A 113 12.15 10.45 -0.08
N GLY A 114 11.47 10.97 0.94
CA GLY A 114 10.83 10.13 1.95
C GLY A 114 9.69 9.26 1.40
N SER A 115 8.99 9.73 0.36
CA SER A 115 7.97 8.94 -0.34
C SER A 115 8.56 7.76 -1.10
N LEU A 116 9.71 7.96 -1.75
CA LEU A 116 10.45 6.89 -2.41
C LEU A 116 10.93 5.83 -1.42
N ALA A 117 11.45 6.25 -0.27
CA ALA A 117 11.88 5.32 0.79
C ALA A 117 10.72 4.41 1.25
N VAL A 118 9.53 4.98 1.46
CA VAL A 118 8.34 4.19 1.83
C VAL A 118 7.87 3.29 0.69
N ALA A 119 7.93 3.76 -0.57
CA ALA A 119 7.56 2.95 -1.73
C ALA A 119 8.49 1.73 -1.91
N LEU A 120 9.80 1.91 -1.75
CA LEU A 120 10.78 0.81 -1.83
C LEU A 120 10.59 -0.21 -0.70
N GLU A 121 10.27 0.24 0.51
CA GLU A 121 9.94 -0.69 1.61
C GLU A 121 8.63 -1.45 1.32
N ALA A 122 7.61 -0.79 0.78
CA ALA A 122 6.38 -1.47 0.36
C ALA A 122 6.64 -2.54 -0.72
N LEU A 123 7.50 -2.25 -1.70
CA LEU A 123 7.93 -3.22 -2.71
C LEU A 123 8.70 -4.39 -2.09
N ARG A 124 9.62 -4.12 -1.15
CA ARG A 124 10.37 -5.15 -0.41
C ARG A 124 9.44 -6.09 0.36
N GLN A 125 8.30 -5.59 0.82
CA GLN A 125 7.25 -6.37 1.48
C GLN A 125 6.27 -7.03 0.49
N GLY A 126 6.50 -6.89 -0.81
CA GLY A 126 5.75 -7.57 -1.88
C GLY A 126 4.55 -6.80 -2.44
N ALA A 127 4.39 -5.50 -2.16
CA ALA A 127 3.28 -4.73 -2.71
C ALA A 127 3.32 -4.67 -4.25
N GLN A 128 2.18 -4.91 -4.89
CA GLN A 128 2.06 -4.99 -6.35
C GLN A 128 1.76 -3.64 -7.00
N VAL A 129 1.13 -2.72 -6.26
CA VAL A 129 0.75 -1.40 -6.80
C VAL A 129 1.19 -0.29 -5.86
N ILE A 130 1.99 0.64 -6.37
CA ILE A 130 2.37 1.87 -5.68
C ILE A 130 1.61 3.04 -6.27
N ARG A 131 0.81 3.74 -5.45
CA ARG A 131 0.16 5.00 -5.82
C ARG A 131 1.03 6.18 -5.39
N THR A 132 1.49 6.96 -6.36
CA THR A 132 2.44 8.06 -6.15
C THR A 132 2.03 9.34 -6.89
N HIS A 133 2.53 10.49 -6.42
CA HIS A 133 2.46 11.77 -7.15
C HIS A 133 3.67 11.95 -8.08
N ASP A 134 4.82 11.38 -7.70
CA ASP A 134 6.13 11.54 -8.33
C ASP A 134 6.42 10.34 -9.24
N ALA A 135 5.66 10.24 -10.33
CA ALA A 135 5.60 9.02 -11.16
C ALA A 135 6.93 8.71 -11.86
N ALA A 136 7.64 9.73 -12.36
CA ALA A 136 8.90 9.55 -13.07
C ALA A 136 10.01 9.03 -12.15
N GLU A 137 10.13 9.63 -10.98
CA GLU A 137 11.10 9.30 -9.93
C GLU A 137 10.79 7.91 -9.35
N THR A 138 9.51 7.62 -9.09
CA THR A 138 9.09 6.31 -8.62
C THR A 138 9.42 5.24 -9.66
N ARG A 139 9.11 5.46 -10.95
CA ARG A 139 9.46 4.54 -12.02
C ARG A 139 10.98 4.30 -12.12
N GLN A 140 11.79 5.34 -11.98
CA GLN A 140 13.25 5.22 -11.95
C GLN A 140 13.71 4.35 -10.78
N ALA A 141 13.17 4.57 -9.58
CA ALA A 141 13.49 3.76 -8.40
C ALA A 141 13.06 2.29 -8.58
N LEU A 142 11.88 2.04 -9.15
CA LEU A 142 11.39 0.69 -9.44
C LEU A 142 12.31 -0.06 -10.42
N ALA A 143 12.83 0.63 -11.44
CA ALA A 143 13.73 0.01 -12.42
C ALA A 143 15.01 -0.51 -11.75
N LEU A 144 15.63 0.30 -10.87
CA LEU A 144 16.81 -0.11 -10.12
C LEU A 144 16.48 -1.20 -9.08
N TRP A 145 15.38 -1.04 -8.34
CA TRP A 145 14.93 -2.06 -7.40
C TRP A 145 14.71 -3.42 -8.08
N SER A 146 14.07 -3.41 -9.26
CA SER A 146 13.82 -4.64 -10.04
C SER A 146 15.12 -5.25 -10.53
N ALA A 147 16.08 -4.45 -11.00
CA ALA A 147 17.38 -4.95 -11.43
C ALA A 147 18.17 -5.61 -10.27
N LEU A 148 18.09 -5.06 -9.06
CA LEU A 148 18.74 -5.61 -7.87
C LEU A 148 18.09 -6.90 -7.35
N ASN A 149 16.78 -7.06 -7.56
CA ASN A 149 16.00 -8.21 -7.05
C ASN A 149 15.63 -9.22 -8.15
N ALA A 150 16.02 -8.96 -9.40
CA ALA A 150 15.91 -9.96 -10.45
C ALA A 150 16.77 -11.17 -10.07
N PRO A 151 16.30 -12.41 -10.31
CA PRO A 151 17.19 -13.55 -10.23
C PRO A 151 18.40 -13.26 -11.11
N ALA A 152 19.60 -13.55 -10.62
CA ALA A 152 20.79 -13.48 -11.45
C ALA A 152 20.46 -14.22 -12.74
N ARG A 153 20.38 -13.50 -13.86
CA ARG A 153 20.37 -14.15 -15.17
C ARG A 153 21.59 -15.08 -15.13
N ALA A 154 21.43 -16.32 -15.53
CA ALA A 154 22.56 -17.18 -15.84
C ALA A 154 23.39 -16.44 -16.91
N ALA A 155 24.30 -15.60 -16.46
CA ALA A 155 25.20 -14.84 -17.26
C ALA A 155 26.33 -15.80 -17.61
N GLU A 156 26.74 -15.75 -18.87
CA GLU A 156 27.88 -16.48 -19.46
C GLU A 156 27.58 -17.88 -19.97
N ALA A 157 26.68 -17.97 -20.96
CA ALA A 157 26.81 -18.96 -22.03
C ALA A 157 26.73 -18.21 -23.36
N GLY A 158 27.87 -17.78 -23.89
CA GLY A 158 27.95 -17.25 -25.26
C GLY A 158 28.80 -16.00 -25.45
N GLU A 159 30.01 -15.95 -24.90
CA GLU A 159 31.11 -15.25 -25.56
C GLU A 159 32.22 -16.27 -25.84
N THR A 160 32.12 -16.88 -27.02
CA THR A 160 33.22 -17.55 -27.74
C THR A 160 33.13 -17.14 -29.19
#